data_AF-A0A699X0M7-F1
#
_entry.id   AF-A0A699X0M7-F1
#
_cell.length_a   1.000
_cell.length_b   1.000
_cell.length_c   1.000
_cell.angle_alpha   90.00
_cell.angle_beta   90.00
_cell.angle_gamma   90.00
#
_symmetry.space_group_name_H-M   'P 1'
#
loop_
_entity.id
_entity.type
_entity.pdbx_description
1 polymer ?
#
loop_
_entity_poly.entity_id
_entity_poly.type
_entity_poly.pdbx_seq_one_letter_code
_entity_poly.pdbx_strand_id
1 'polypeptide(L)'
;DQLRYALDGDLVRVRLRGIRDGRLTGDVVEVLKRQRSEVVGRLQVQGSTGFVKPDNRKAYFDVMVPPNELGESRNGDKVLVRITEFPEHEGQGRTP
;
A
#
# COMPACT_ATOMS: atom_id res chain seq x y z
N ASP A 1 10.47 -10.76 -7.06
CA ASP A 1 10.31 -9.31 -7.26
C ASP A 1 9.60 -8.74 -6.05
N GLN A 2 10.29 -7.88 -5.30
CA GLN A 2 9.72 -7.09 -4.21
C GLN A 2 9.36 -5.69 -4.72
N LEU A 3 8.18 -5.18 -4.32
CA LEU A 3 7.63 -3.93 -4.85
C LEU A 3 7.74 -2.72 -3.90
N ARG A 4 8.16 -2.90 -2.63
CA ARG A 4 8.32 -1.80 -1.64
C ARG A 4 7.14 -0.83 -1.55
N TYR A 5 5.92 -1.37 -1.54
CA TYR A 5 4.68 -0.58 -1.50
C TYR A 5 4.57 0.43 -2.66
N ALA A 6 5.26 0.18 -3.78
CA ALA A 6 5.07 0.94 -5.01
C ALA A 6 3.68 0.63 -5.56
N LEU A 7 2.97 1.68 -5.96
CA LEU A 7 1.68 1.58 -6.61
C LEU A 7 1.84 1.68 -8.13
N ASP A 8 0.80 1.26 -8.84
CA ASP A 8 0.72 1.43 -10.29
C ASP A 8 0.91 2.90 -10.68
N GLY A 9 1.85 3.14 -11.60
CA GLY A 9 2.21 4.47 -12.08
C GLY A 9 3.27 5.21 -11.27
N ASP A 10 3.74 4.65 -10.14
CA ASP A 10 4.88 5.20 -9.41
C ASP A 10 6.17 5.15 -10.25
N LEU A 11 6.98 6.20 -10.15
CA LEU A 11 8.34 6.19 -10.66
C LEU A 11 9.25 5.54 -9.62
N VAL A 12 9.92 4.45 -9.99
CA VAL A 12 10.71 3.64 -9.07
C VAL A 12 12.16 3.48 -9.52
N ARG A 13 13.07 3.35 -8.56
CA ARG A 13 14.42 2.85 -8.78
C ARG A 13 14.41 1.34 -8.57
N VAL A 14 14.95 0.60 -9.53
CA VAL A 14 14.94 -0.87 -9.54
C VAL A 14 16.37 -1.40 -9.52
N ARG A 15 16.62 -2.46 -8.74
CA ARG A 15 17.82 -3.28 -8.84
C ARG A 15 17.51 -4.48 -9.73
N LEU A 16 18.18 -4.54 -10.87
CA LEU A 16 18.02 -5.66 -11.81
C LEU A 16 18.47 -6.97 -11.16
N ARG A 17 17.71 -8.04 -11.40
CA ARG A 17 17.98 -9.40 -10.92
C ARG A 17 18.34 -10.36 -12.04
N GLY A 18 17.87 -10.10 -13.25
CA GLY A 18 18.16 -10.93 -14.42
C GLY A 18 17.11 -10.76 -15.49
N ILE A 19 16.98 -11.79 -16.32
CA ILE A 19 15.99 -11.87 -17.38
C ILE A 19 15.10 -13.09 -17.10
N ARG A 20 13.78 -12.88 -17.13
CA ARG A 20 12.77 -13.93 -17.06
C ARG A 20 11.80 -13.75 -18.21
N ASP A 21 11.55 -14.82 -18.96
CA ASP A 21 10.66 -14.80 -20.13
C ASP A 21 11.02 -13.70 -21.15
N GLY A 22 12.33 -13.48 -21.36
CA GLY A 22 12.86 -12.45 -22.25
C GLY A 22 12.73 -11.01 -21.74
N ARG A 23 12.26 -10.81 -20.50
CA ARG A 23 12.08 -9.48 -19.89
C ARG A 23 13.03 -9.29 -18.71
N LEU A 24 13.58 -8.07 -18.59
CA LEU A 24 14.35 -7.68 -17.41
C LEU A 24 13.46 -7.73 -16.18
N THR A 25 13.95 -8.36 -15.12
CA THR A 25 13.29 -8.42 -13.81
C THR A 25 14.16 -7.74 -12.77
N GLY A 26 13.54 -7.32 -11.67
CA GLY A 26 14.25 -6.65 -10.58
C GLY A 26 13.37 -6.39 -9.38
N ASP A 27 14.02 -5.95 -8.31
CA ASP A 27 13.34 -5.52 -7.10
C ASP A 27 13.29 -4.00 -7.05
N VAL A 28 12.15 -3.44 -6.66
CA VAL A 28 12.05 -2.02 -6.33
C VAL A 28 12.93 -1.77 -5.09
N VAL A 29 13.89 -0.85 -5.22
CA VAL A 29 14.72 -0.42 -4.08
C VAL A 29 14.26 0.89 -3.49
N GLU A 30 13.53 1.70 -4.25
CA GLU A 30 13.08 3.03 -3.83
C GLU A 30 11.94 3.53 -4.73
N VAL A 31 10.97 4.24 -4.15
CA VAL A 31 9.93 4.96 -4.90
C VAL A 31 10.35 6.44 -4.98
N LEU A 32 10.69 6.90 -6.18
CA LEU A 32 11.23 8.24 -6.43
C LEU A 32 10.13 9.29 -6.54
N LYS A 33 8.98 8.93 -7.13
CA LYS A 33 7.83 9.82 -7.26
C LYS A 33 6.54 9.00 -7.25
N ARG A 34 5.62 9.34 -6.35
CA ARG A 34 4.30 8.70 -6.30
C ARG A 34 3.32 9.38 -7.24
N GLN A 35 2.53 8.58 -7.94
CA GLN A 35 1.48 9.13 -8.81
C GLN A 35 0.20 9.39 -8.03
N ARG A 36 -0.16 8.48 -7.12
CA ARG A 36 -1.39 8.54 -6.31
C ARG A 36 -1.11 8.01 -4.91
N SER A 37 -1.67 8.71 -3.92
CA SER A 37 -1.60 8.31 -2.51
C SER A 37 -2.99 8.04 -1.94
N GLU A 38 -4.01 7.96 -2.79
CA GLU A 38 -5.40 7.80 -2.38
C GLU A 38 -5.91 6.41 -2.77
N VAL A 39 -6.63 5.79 -1.84
CA VAL A 39 -7.14 4.43 -1.97
C VAL A 39 -8.62 4.42 -1.61
N VAL A 40 -9.44 3.90 -2.52
CA VAL A 40 -10.84 3.56 -2.23
C VAL A 40 -10.90 2.12 -1.75
N GLY A 41 -11.64 1.88 -0.69
CA GLY A 41 -11.80 0.53 -0.15
C GLY A 41 -12.88 0.43 0.89
N ARG A 42 -12.94 -0.73 1.53
CA ARG A 42 -13.86 -1.02 2.62
C ARG A 42 -13.13 -1.01 3.96
N LEU A 43 -13.64 -0.24 4.91
CA LEU A 43 -13.10 -0.16 6.25
C LEU A 43 -13.46 -1.42 7.05
N GLN A 44 -12.46 -2.06 7.64
CA GLN A 44 -12.59 -3.13 8.62
C GLN A 44 -12.03 -2.66 9.95
N VAL A 45 -12.89 -2.51 10.97
CA VAL A 45 -12.47 -2.11 12.31
C VAL A 45 -12.24 -3.35 13.15
N GLN A 46 -11.02 -3.50 13.69
CA GLN A 46 -10.61 -4.57 14.60
C GLN A 46 -10.14 -3.95 15.91
N GLY A 47 -10.94 -4.10 16.97
CA GLY A 47 -10.71 -3.37 18.22
C GLY A 47 -10.88 -1.87 18.01
N SER A 48 -9.83 -1.09 18.28
CA SER A 48 -9.80 0.37 18.04
C SER A 48 -9.16 0.75 16.69
N THR A 49 -8.50 -0.17 16.00
CA THR A 49 -7.75 0.11 14.77
C THR A 49 -8.57 -0.24 13.54
N GLY A 50 -8.51 0.61 12.51
CA GLY A 50 -9.10 0.33 11.20
C GLY A 50 -8.09 -0.20 10.19
N PHE A 51 -8.58 -0.99 9.24
CA PHE A 51 -7.85 -1.42 8.06
C PHE A 51 -8.74 -1.22 6.84
N VAL A 52 -8.28 -0.45 5.86
CA VAL A 52 -8.99 -0.26 4.60
C VAL A 52 -8.48 -1.27 3.60
N LYS A 53 -9.37 -2.18 3.20
CA LYS A 53 -9.13 -3.15 2.13
C LYS A 53 -9.42 -2.52 0.78
N PRO A 54 -8.43 -2.35 -0.11
CA PRO A 54 -8.63 -1.68 -1.39
C PRO A 54 -9.64 -2.41 -2.29
N ASP A 55 -10.51 -1.66 -2.97
CA ASP A 55 -11.41 -2.22 -3.99
C ASP A 55 -10.64 -2.64 -5.26
N ASN A 56 -9.53 -1.95 -5.55
CA ASN A 56 -8.71 -2.17 -6.73
C ASN A 56 -7.47 -3.02 -6.39
N ARG A 57 -7.33 -4.17 -7.06
CA ARG A 57 -6.19 -5.10 -6.90
C ARG A 57 -4.81 -4.48 -7.17
N LYS A 58 -4.74 -3.32 -7.83
CA LYS A 58 -3.49 -2.57 -8.03
C LYS A 58 -2.90 -2.03 -6.72
N ALA A 59 -3.72 -1.78 -5.72
CA ALA A 59 -3.28 -1.58 -4.34
C ALA A 59 -3.35 -2.95 -3.65
N TYR A 60 -2.20 -3.57 -3.45
CA TYR A 60 -2.09 -4.98 -3.00
C TYR A 60 -1.86 -5.12 -1.49
N PHE A 61 -1.98 -4.02 -0.75
CA PHE A 61 -1.80 -3.95 0.70
C PHE A 61 -2.97 -3.22 1.35
N ASP A 62 -3.25 -3.57 2.59
CA ASP A 62 -4.24 -2.87 3.40
C ASP A 62 -3.66 -1.56 3.95
N VAL A 63 -4.49 -0.53 4.08
CA VAL A 63 -4.10 0.74 4.70
C VAL A 63 -4.57 0.74 6.14
N MET A 64 -3.64 0.77 7.10
CA MET A 64 -3.98 0.92 8.51
C MET A 64 -4.45 2.35 8.77
N VAL A 65 -5.58 2.48 9.48
CA VAL A 65 -6.11 3.76 9.93
C VAL A 65 -6.10 3.74 11.47
N PRO A 66 -5.30 4.61 12.12
CA PRO A 66 -5.24 4.64 13.57
C PRO A 66 -6.58 5.15 14.16
N PRO A 67 -6.90 4.82 15.42
CA PRO A 67 -8.21 5.10 16.01
C PRO A 67 -8.63 6.57 15.94
N ASN A 68 -7.67 7.48 16.07
CA ASN A 68 -7.87 8.93 16.04
C ASN A 68 -8.19 9.49 14.64
N GLU A 69 -7.97 8.71 13.58
CA GLU A 69 -8.23 9.09 12.18
C GLU A 69 -9.45 8.37 11.59
N LEU A 70 -10.18 7.56 12.38
CA LEU A 70 -11.39 6.88 11.92
C LEU A 70 -12.59 7.84 11.73
N GLY A 71 -12.58 8.97 12.44
CA GLY A 71 -13.68 9.93 12.44
C GLY A 71 -15.00 9.28 12.84
N GLU A 72 -16.04 9.48 12.03
CA GLU A 72 -17.37 8.88 12.22
C GLU A 72 -17.57 7.56 11.45
N SER A 73 -16.54 7.09 10.75
CA SER A 73 -16.62 5.90 9.88
C SER A 73 -16.82 4.63 10.71
N ARG A 74 -17.66 3.73 10.21
CA ARG A 74 -18.01 2.47 10.87
C ARG A 74 -17.46 1.28 10.10
N ASN A 75 -17.36 0.16 10.81
CA ASN A 75 -16.99 -1.11 10.20
C ASN A 75 -17.92 -1.45 9.02
N GLY A 76 -17.35 -1.74 7.85
CA GLY A 76 -18.07 -2.06 6.62
C GLY A 76 -18.32 -0.88 5.68
N ASP A 77 -18.03 0.35 6.11
CA ASP A 77 -18.20 1.55 5.29
C ASP A 77 -17.25 1.56 4.10
N LYS A 78 -17.73 2.12 2.99
CA LYS A 78 -16.91 2.41 1.82
C LYS A 78 -16.27 3.78 2.00
N VAL A 79 -14.94 3.82 1.97
CA VAL A 79 -14.16 5.00 2.32
C VAL A 79 -13.13 5.31 1.24
N LEU A 80 -12.76 6.59 1.14
CA LEU A 80 -11.59 7.08 0.43
C LEU A 80 -10.57 7.49 1.50
N VAL A 81 -9.39 6.89 1.49
CA VAL A 81 -8.30 7.24 2.40
C VAL A 81 -7.10 7.77 1.65
N ARG A 82 -6.34 8.65 2.28
CA ARG A 82 -5.03 9.11 1.80
C ARG A 82 -3.94 8.47 2.66
N ILE A 83 -3.01 7.79 2.02
CA ILE A 83 -1.83 7.23 2.67
C ILE A 83 -0.88 8.39 3.02
N THR A 84 -0.67 8.59 4.30
CA THR A 84 0.26 9.61 4.84
C THR A 84 1.66 9.06 5.01
N GLU A 85 1.79 7.76 5.29
CA GLU A 85 3.05 7.09 5.58
C GLU A 85 3.12 5.73 4.87
N PHE A 86 4.30 5.42 4.33
CA PHE A 86 4.61 4.13 3.74
C PHE A 86 5.79 3.51 4.49
N PRO A 87 5.83 2.18 4.70
CA PRO A 87 6.97 1.54 5.35
C PRO A 87 8.26 1.76 4.56
N GLU A 88 9.29 2.31 5.22
CA GLU A 88 10.59 2.59 4.58
C GLU A 88 11.51 1.35 4.53
N HIS A 89 11.30 0.40 5.45
CA HIS A 89 12.10 -0.81 5.59
C HIS A 89 11.25 -2.09 5.65
N GLU A 90 11.80 -3.18 5.12
CA GLU A 90 11.19 -4.51 5.20
C GLU A 90 11.07 -4.93 6.67
N GLY A 91 9.84 -4.99 7.18
CA GLY A 91 9.52 -5.39 8.55
C GLY A 91 8.54 -4.48 9.28
N GLN A 92 8.42 -3.20 8.89
CA GLN A 92 7.57 -2.24 9.61
C GLN A 92 6.07 -2.33 9.26
N GLY A 93 5.69 -3.04 8.20
CA GLY A 93 4.30 -3.16 7.75
C GLY A 93 3.72 -4.57 7.78
N ARG A 94 4.39 -5.54 8.42
CA ARG A 94 3.82 -6.87 8.65
C ARG A 94 3.06 -6.85 9.97
N THR A 95 1.77 -6.53 9.92
CA THR A 95 0.88 -6.91 11.02
C THR A 95 0.92 -8.44 11.13
N PRO A 96 1.15 -9.01 12.32
CA PRO A 96 1.17 -10.46 12.53
C PRO A 96 -0.17 -11.12 12.25
#